data_AF-A0A2A5PFD7-F1
#
_entry.id   AF-A0A2A5PFD7-F1
#
_cell.length_a   1.000
_cell.length_b   1.000
_cell.length_c   1.000
_cell.angle_alpha   90.00
_cell.angle_beta   90.00
_cell.angle_gamma   90.00
#
_symmetry.space_group_name_H-M   'P 1'
#
loop_
_entity.id
_entity.type
_entity.pdbx_description
1 polymer ?
#
loop_
_entity_poly.entity_id
_entity_poly.type
_entity_poly.pdbx_seq_one_letter_code
_entity_poly.pdbx_strand_id
1 'polypeptide(L)' 'MFKKNSTLKIVVVSGGLGGLSKTEALVSTIAEEISKHTAVDIHLVKFSEIGMLVGQALYRNELPKLVQNCLQVMWFR' A
#
# COMPACT_ATOMS: atom_id res chain seq x y z
N MET A 1 5.94 12.83 -26.15
CA MET A 1 7.02 11.85 -25.94
C MET A 1 6.87 11.30 -24.52
N PHE A 2 6.23 10.15 -24.33
CA PHE A 2 6.03 9.57 -22.99
C PHE A 2 7.39 9.20 -22.40
N LYS A 3 7.64 9.61 -21.15
CA LYS A 3 8.93 9.42 -20.47
C LYS A 3 9.23 7.92 -20.39
N LYS A 4 10.24 7.47 -21.15
CA LYS A 4 10.65 6.08 -21.28
C LYS A 4 11.42 5.68 -20.02
N ASN A 5 10.88 4.74 -19.24
CA ASN A 5 11.37 4.21 -17.96
C ASN A 5 11.34 5.15 -16.74
N SER A 6 10.13 5.49 -16.28
CA SER A 6 9.93 5.76 -14.85
C SER A 6 9.38 4.50 -14.19
N THR A 7 10.09 3.95 -13.21
CA THR A 7 9.59 2.87 -12.33
C THR A 7 8.17 3.19 -11.89
N LEU A 8 7.22 2.28 -12.14
CA LEU A 8 5.83 2.45 -11.74
C LEU A 8 5.71 2.24 -10.23
N LYS A 9 5.21 3.25 -9.51
CA LYS A 9 4.89 3.10 -8.09
C LYS A 9 3.53 2.41 -7.96
N ILE A 10 3.52 1.26 -7.30
CA ILE A 10 2.30 0.48 -7.05
C ILE A 10 2.12 0.37 -5.55
N VAL A 11 0.97 0.83 -5.05
CA VAL A 11 0.60 0.66 -3.64
C VAL A 11 -0.51 -0.37 -3.57
N VAL A 12 -0.20 -1.50 -2.95
CA VAL A 12 -1.14 -2.59 -2.73
C VAL A 12 -1.76 -2.39 -1.35
N VAL A 13 -3.07 -2.24 -1.28
CA VAL A 13 -3.78 -2.00 -0.02
C VAL A 13 -4.72 -3.16 0.26
N SER A 14 -4.53 -3.86 1.37
CA SER A 14 -5.37 -4.97 1.81
C SER A 14 -6.22 -4.56 3.01
N GLY A 15 -7.55 -4.62 2.86
CA GLY A 15 -8.52 -4.31 3.93
C GLY A 15 -8.89 -5.50 4.82
N GLY A 16 -8.28 -6.68 4.63
CA GLY A 16 -8.64 -7.89 5.38
C GLY A 16 -8.25 -7.80 6.85
N LEU A 17 -9.14 -8.27 7.75
CA LEU A 17 -8.93 -8.24 9.21
C LEU A 17 -8.01 -9.35 9.75
N GLY A 18 -7.47 -10.22 8.90
CA GLY A 18 -6.61 -11.35 9.28
C GLY A 18 -5.36 -11.47 8.40
N GLY A 19 -4.35 -12.18 8.90
CA GLY A 19 -2.99 -12.21 8.32
C GLY A 19 -2.81 -12.89 6.96
N LEU A 20 -3.86 -13.43 6.34
CA LEU A 20 -3.82 -14.13 5.04
C LEU A 20 -5.19 -14.07 4.35
N SER A 21 -5.63 -12.90 3.87
CA SER A 21 -6.92 -12.79 3.16
C SER A 21 -6.82 -13.19 1.69
N LYS A 22 -7.88 -13.77 1.12
CA LYS A 22 -7.95 -14.05 -0.34
C LYS A 22 -7.75 -12.79 -1.17
N THR A 23 -8.23 -11.65 -0.66
CA THR A 23 -8.03 -10.33 -1.27
C THR A 23 -6.55 -9.97 -1.32
N GLU A 24 -5.82 -10.12 -0.21
CA GLU A 24 -4.37 -9.86 -0.14
C GLU A 24 -3.59 -10.72 -1.13
N ALA A 25 -3.88 -12.02 -1.19
CA ALA A 25 -3.25 -12.92 -2.13
C ALA A 25 -3.50 -12.45 -3.58
N LEU A 26 -4.76 -12.16 -3.93
CA LEU A 26 -5.13 -11.69 -5.27
C LEU A 26 -4.40 -10.40 -5.65
N VAL A 27 -4.42 -9.37 -4.80
CA VAL A 27 -3.81 -8.08 -5.14
C VAL A 27 -2.28 -8.15 -5.19
N SER A 28 -1.67 -9.03 -4.38
CA SER A 28 -0.24 -9.31 -4.43
C SER A 28 0.14 -9.99 -5.73
N THR A 29 -0.63 -11.00 -6.17
CA THR A 29 -0.44 -11.68 -7.45
C THR A 29 -0.57 -10.72 -8.63
N ILE A 30 -1.52 -9.78 -8.60
CA ILE A 30 -1.65 -8.76 -9.65
C ILE A 30 -0.40 -7.88 -9.70
N ALA A 31 0.08 -7.39 -8.55
CA ALA A 31 1.27 -6.54 -8.50
C ALA A 31 2.52 -7.29 -8.96
N GLU A 32 2.65 -8.57 -8.58
CA GLU A 32 3.72 -9.46 -9.02
C GLU A 32 3.69 -9.68 -10.53
N GLU A 33 2.51 -9.92 -11.13
CA GLU A 33 2.39 -10.09 -12.57
C GLU A 33 2.77 -8.81 -13.34
N ILE A 34 2.37 -7.64 -12.85
CA ILE A 34 2.78 -6.36 -13.44
C ILE A 34 4.30 -6.20 -13.39
N SER A 35 4.94 -6.60 -12.29
CA SER A 35 6.40 -6.50 -12.11
C SER A 35 7.21 -7.29 -13.15
N LYS A 36 6.63 -8.33 -13.74
CA LYS A 36 7.27 -9.14 -14.80
C LYS A 36 7.37 -8.39 -16.13
N HIS A 37 6.53 -7.38 -16.34
CA HIS A 37 6.42 -6.67 -17.62
C HIS A 37 6.95 -5.24 -17.59
N THR A 38 7.23 -4.68 -16.40
CA THR A 38 7.75 -3.32 -16.24
C THR A 38 8.42 -3.14 -14.89
N ALA A 39 9.36 -2.19 -14.80
CA ALA A 39 9.99 -1.85 -13.53
C ALA A 39 8.94 -1.24 -12.57
N VAL A 40 8.80 -1.84 -11.39
CA VAL A 40 7.84 -1.41 -10.36
C VAL A 40 8.53 -1.19 -9.01
N ASP A 41 7.97 -0.28 -8.23
CA ASP A 41 8.25 -0.06 -6.81
C ASP A 41 6.96 -0.37 -6.04
N ILE A 42 6.90 -1.55 -5.43
CA ILE A 42 5.69 -2.09 -4.79
C ILE A 42 5.73 -1.83 -3.29
N HIS A 43 4.71 -1.16 -2.77
CA HIS A 43 4.48 -0.96 -1.33
C HIS A 43 3.20 -1.66 -0.90
N LEU A 44 3.30 -2.65 0.00
CA LEU A 44 2.14 -3.33 0.57
C LEU A 44 1.73 -2.67 1.89
N VAL A 45 0.48 -2.23 1.98
CA VAL A 45 -0.14 -1.69 3.21
C VAL A 45 -1.27 -2.63 3.63
N LYS A 46 -1.09 -3.29 4.77
CA LYS A 46 -2.14 -4.13 5.38
C LYS A 46 -2.92 -3.31 6.39
N PHE A 47 -4.20 -3.08 6.11
CA PHE A 47 -5.05 -2.31 7.01
C PHE A 47 -5.28 -3.03 8.35
N SER A 48 -5.18 -4.36 8.42
CA SER A 48 -5.16 -5.09 9.70
C SER A 48 -4.01 -4.68 10.62
N GLU A 49 -2.88 -4.24 10.09
CA GLU A 49 -1.69 -3.85 10.87
C GLU A 49 -1.79 -2.41 11.38
N ILE A 50 -2.49 -1.53 10.64
CA ILE A 50 -2.58 -0.09 10.96
C ILE A 50 -3.97 0.37 11.39
N GLY A 51 -5.02 -0.43 11.15
CA GLY A 51 -6.42 -0.02 11.27
C GLY A 51 -6.84 0.34 12.69
N MET A 52 -6.33 -0.40 13.69
CA MET A 52 -6.54 -0.06 15.10
C MET A 52 -5.91 1.29 15.45
N LEU A 53 -4.70 1.57 14.95
CA LEU A 53 -4.00 2.82 15.20
C LEU A 53 -4.66 4.00 14.48
N VAL A 54 -5.21 3.77 13.28
CA VAL A 54 -6.03 4.75 12.56
C VAL A 54 -7.30 5.07 13.34
N GLY A 55 -8.00 4.05 13.84
CA GLY A 55 -9.27 4.20 14.57
C GLY A 55 -9.15 4.88 15.93
N GLN A 56 -7.95 4.95 16.52
CA GLN A 56 -7.69 5.60 17.81
C GLN A 56 -7.39 7.10 17.70
N ALA A 57 -7.07 7.61 16.51
CA ALA A 57 -6.77 9.02 16.31
C ALA A 57 -8.03 9.79 15.90
N LEU A 58 -8.30 10.92 16.54
CA LEU A 58 -9.37 11.83 16.15
C LEU A 58 -8.89 12.79 15.05
N TYR A 59 -7.60 13.16 15.10
CA TYR A 59 -6.97 14.07 14.16
C TYR A 59 -5.75 13.43 13.48
N ARG A 60 -5.46 13.89 12.25
CA ARG A 60 -4.36 13.33 11.44
C ARG A 60 -2.98 13.48 12.07
N ASN A 61 -2.75 14.56 12.82
CA ASN A 61 -1.49 14.81 13.51
C ASN A 61 -1.27 13.91 14.74
N GLU A 62 -2.31 13.22 15.23
CA GLU A 62 -2.23 12.26 16.33
C GLU A 62 -1.87 10.85 15.84
N LEU A 63 -1.90 10.61 14.53
CA LEU A 63 -1.56 9.31 13.96
C LEU A 63 -0.12 8.94 14.30
N PRO A 64 0.15 7.70 14.76
CA PRO A 64 1.51 7.23 14.97
C PRO A 64 2.35 7.33 13.69
N LYS A 65 3.67 7.53 13.85
CA LYS A 65 4.63 7.65 12.73
C LYS A 65 4.50 6.49 11.72
N LEU A 66 4.27 5.28 12.22
CA LEU A 66 4.02 4.09 11.38
C LEU A 66 2.86 4.33 10.40
N VAL A 67 1.71 4.78 10.91
CA VAL A 67 0.52 5.05 10.09
C VAL A 67 0.76 6.22 9.15
N GLN A 68 1.44 7.28 9.60
CA GLN A 68 1.78 8.41 8.75
C GLN A 68 2.66 7.98 7.55
N ASN A 69 3.64 7.11 7.77
CA ASN A 69 4.49 6.56 6.71
C ASN A 69 3.68 5.71 5.72
N CYS A 70 2.80 4.83 6.21
CA CYS A 70 1.90 4.03 5.36
C CYS A 70 0.95 4.91 4.53
N LEU A 71 0.42 5.98 5.12
CA LEU A 71 -0.39 6.94 4.38
C LEU A 71 0.45 7.66 3.34
N GLN A 72 1.66 8.11 3.68
CA GLN A 72 2.53 8.87 2.79
C GLN A 72 2.83 8.13 1.48
N VAL A 73 3.04 6.81 1.53
CA VAL A 73 3.25 6.01 0.31
C VAL A 73 2.00 5.90 -0.56
N MET A 74 0.79 6.01 0.02
CA MET A 74 -0.49 6.01 -0.73
C MET A 74 -0.73 7.30 -1.53
N TRP A 75 -0.08 8.41 -1.18
CA TRP A 75 -0.25 9.68 -1.90
C TRP A 75 0.70 9.72 -3.10
N PHE A 76 0.14 9.69 -4.32
CA PHE A 76 0.88 10.04 -5.52
C PHE A 76 1.24 11.53 -5.48
N ARG A 77 2.52 11.85 -5.20
CA ARG A 77 3.13 13.15 -5.46
C ARG A 77 4.09 13.04 -6.63
#